data_AF-A0A5J4XPD7-F1
#
_entry.id   AF-A0A5J4XPD7-F1
#
_cell.length_a   1.000
_cell.length_b   1.000
_cell.length_c   1.000
_cell.angle_alpha   90.00
_cell.angle_beta   90.00
_cell.angle_gamma   90.00
#
_symmetry.space_group_name_H-M   'P 1'
#
loop_
_entity.id
_entity.type
_entity.pdbx_description
1 polymer ?
#
loop_
_entity_poly.entity_id
_entity_poly.type
_entity_poly.pdbx_seq_one_letter_code
_entity_poly.pdbx_strand_id
1 'polypeptide(L)'
;MAMVHCSCDFASKQVLRRPLYAAAGLTQSKGRFSGKTAGLARKPVGTGPRSSRSAVVEVLDFKFLKNLGLKKPEFLPDFGKEKRQVMLDRFFTSYDKATLEELLSDNAQIVEQSPKSRTYNKSEWINVLTNHVVPAIPDYKWCHATDATKDKDGYCLVTVQATGHHTGKPLRIPGSEMAKVDTSQKKFTLQEASLKVKVEDGQIQEINMMPTKGAGFTGLYEALGGRVPSAF
;
A
#
# COMPACT_ATOMS: atom_id res chain seq x y z
N MET A 1 14.00 -23.10 14.96
CA MET A 1 13.46 -22.55 13.70
C MET A 1 13.80 -21.06 13.70
N ALA A 2 14.87 -20.66 13.01
CA ALA A 2 15.38 -19.30 13.07
C ALA A 2 14.65 -18.41 12.04
N MET A 3 13.94 -17.39 12.50
CA MET A 3 13.41 -16.34 11.63
C MET A 3 14.59 -15.52 11.11
N VAL A 4 14.93 -15.71 9.83
CA VAL A 4 15.90 -14.87 9.13
C VAL A 4 15.25 -13.50 8.90
N HIS A 5 15.59 -12.54 9.76
CA HIS A 5 15.21 -11.14 9.62
C HIS A 5 15.87 -10.61 8.34
N CYS A 6 15.08 -10.45 7.28
CA CYS A 6 15.54 -9.79 6.06
C CYS A 6 15.65 -8.29 6.37
N SER A 7 16.87 -7.81 6.55
CA SER A 7 17.15 -6.38 6.60
C SER A 7 17.15 -5.86 5.17
N CYS A 8 15.97 -5.66 4.60
CA CYS A 8 15.83 -4.78 3.46
C CYS A 8 15.94 -3.36 4.01
N ASP A 9 17.11 -2.75 3.88
CA ASP A 9 17.29 -1.30 4.03
C ASP A 9 16.49 -0.61 2.92
N PHE A 10 15.17 -0.54 3.13
CA PHE A 10 14.25 0.25 2.33
C PHE A 10 14.51 1.71 2.73
N ALA A 11 15.59 2.28 2.19
CA ALA A 11 15.92 3.68 2.38
C ALA A 11 14.81 4.50 1.70
N SER A 12 13.79 4.81 2.49
CA SER A 12 12.67 5.66 2.16
C SER A 12 13.22 7.04 1.77
N LYS A 13 13.52 7.22 0.47
CA LYS A 13 13.81 8.54 -0.11
C LYS A 13 12.52 9.36 -0.03
N GLN A 14 12.32 10.00 1.13
CA GLN A 14 11.35 11.06 1.28
C GLN A 14 11.71 12.16 0.26
N VAL A 15 10.88 12.26 -0.78
CA VAL A 15 10.85 13.42 -1.66
C VAL A 15 10.35 14.60 -0.81
N LEU A 16 11.29 15.31 -0.19
CA LEU A 16 11.05 16.60 0.46
C LEU A 16 10.64 17.63 -0.60
N ARG A 17 9.33 17.70 -0.87
CA ARG A 17 8.74 18.86 -1.56
C ARG A 17 8.73 20.03 -0.58
N ARG A 18 9.64 20.99 -0.81
CA ARG A 18 9.61 22.31 -0.16
C ARG A 18 8.32 23.05 -0.54
N PRO A 19 7.55 23.60 0.41
CA PRO A 19 6.53 24.58 0.07
C PRO A 19 7.21 25.96 -0.10
N LEU A 20 7.18 26.49 -1.32
CA LEU A 20 7.35 27.91 -1.59
C LEU A 20 6.01 28.59 -1.34
N TYR A 21 5.85 29.24 -0.20
CA TYR A 21 4.89 30.34 -0.06
C TYR A 21 5.59 31.52 0.59
N ALA A 22 5.89 32.50 -0.25
CA ALA A 22 6.34 33.82 0.16
C ALA A 22 5.17 34.57 0.79
N ALA A 23 5.48 35.22 1.91
CA ALA A 23 4.59 36.04 2.71
C ALA A 23 4.14 37.29 1.94
N ALA A 24 2.86 37.61 2.05
CA ALA A 24 2.31 38.93 1.78
C ALA A 24 1.65 39.47 3.05
N GLY A 25 2.18 40.58 3.55
CA GLY A 25 1.36 41.72 3.93
C GLY A 25 0.93 41.89 5.39
N LEU A 26 1.54 42.92 5.99
CA LEU A 26 0.87 44.03 6.71
C LEU A 26 0.31 43.77 8.12
N THR A 27 1.10 44.16 9.12
CA THR A 27 0.94 45.37 9.98
C THR A 27 -0.06 45.22 11.12
N GLN A 28 0.43 45.36 12.36
CA GLN A 28 -0.17 46.30 13.31
C GLN A 28 0.81 46.69 14.43
N SER A 29 0.60 47.93 14.85
CA SER A 29 1.48 48.87 15.54
C SER A 29 1.68 48.61 17.03
N LYS A 30 2.89 48.93 17.52
CA LYS A 30 3.19 49.12 18.94
C LYS A 30 2.44 50.34 19.49
N GLY A 31 1.49 50.12 20.38
CA GLY A 31 0.87 51.14 21.22
C GLY A 31 1.22 50.92 22.68
N ARG A 32 2.14 51.74 23.21
CA ARG A 32 2.42 51.88 24.65
C ARG A 32 1.40 52.87 25.20
N PHE A 33 0.53 52.46 26.13
CA PHE A 33 -0.23 53.41 26.94
C PHE A 33 -0.16 52.99 28.42
N SER A 34 0.53 53.83 29.19
CA SER A 34 0.59 53.82 30.64
C SER A 34 -0.57 54.67 31.15
N GLY A 35 -1.47 54.09 31.93
CA GLY A 35 -2.56 54.79 32.59
C GLY A 35 -2.88 54.15 33.93
N LYS A 36 -2.35 54.75 35.01
CA LYS A 36 -2.78 54.52 36.39
C LYS A 36 -4.26 54.90 36.53
N THR A 37 -5.08 54.03 37.09
CA THR A 37 -6.28 54.45 37.85
C THR A 37 -6.47 53.52 39.04
N ALA A 38 -6.76 54.16 40.16
CA ALA A 38 -6.89 53.58 41.49
C ALA A 38 -8.26 52.91 41.68
N GLY A 39 -8.24 51.87 42.51
CA GLY A 39 -9.22 51.61 43.57
C GLY A 39 -10.69 51.55 43.20
N LEU A 40 -11.24 50.32 43.15
CA LEU A 40 -12.56 50.02 43.70
C LEU A 40 -12.62 48.52 44.03
N ALA A 41 -12.91 48.25 45.31
CA ALA A 41 -12.96 46.92 45.91
C ALA A 41 -14.00 46.01 45.23
N ARG A 42 -13.60 44.78 44.89
CA ARG A 42 -14.52 43.68 44.60
C ARG A 42 -14.22 42.52 45.54
N LYS A 43 -15.26 42.10 46.26
CA LYS A 43 -15.28 40.92 47.13
C LYS A 43 -14.85 39.66 46.36
N PRO A 44 -14.17 38.68 47.00
CA PRO A 44 -13.87 37.41 46.37
C PRO A 44 -15.17 36.61 46.21
N VAL A 45 -15.65 36.51 44.98
CA VAL A 45 -16.69 35.54 44.60
C VAL A 45 -16.00 34.19 44.43
N GLY A 46 -16.59 33.16 45.03
CA GLY A 46 -15.95 31.89 45.38
C GLY A 46 -15.25 31.16 44.23
N THR A 47 -14.24 30.40 44.64
CA THR A 47 -13.62 29.30 43.91
C THR A 47 -14.65 28.18 43.69
N GLY A 48 -15.52 28.36 42.70
CA GLY A 48 -16.20 27.24 42.07
C GLY A 48 -15.21 26.48 41.19
N PRO A 49 -15.23 25.13 41.16
CA PRO A 49 -14.38 24.38 40.26
C PRO A 49 -14.74 24.75 38.82
N ARG A 50 -13.79 25.36 38.10
CA ARG A 50 -13.86 25.49 36.64
C ARG A 50 -13.92 24.08 36.07
N SER A 51 -15.13 23.63 35.79
CA SER A 51 -15.42 22.49 34.93
C SER A 51 -14.81 22.78 33.57
N SER A 52 -13.55 22.39 33.38
CA SER A 52 -12.95 22.14 32.08
C SER A 52 -13.67 20.94 31.47
N ARG A 53 -14.89 21.16 30.98
CA ARG A 53 -15.51 20.24 30.03
C ARG A 53 -14.71 20.37 28.75
N SER A 54 -13.63 19.60 28.68
CA SER A 54 -13.12 19.10 27.41
C SER A 54 -14.33 18.50 26.72
N ALA A 55 -14.86 19.18 25.70
CA ALA A 55 -15.87 18.59 24.85
C ALA A 55 -15.18 17.43 24.12
N VAL A 56 -15.28 16.24 24.70
CA VAL A 56 -14.95 15.01 23.99
C VAL A 56 -16.02 14.92 22.92
N VAL A 57 -15.66 15.29 21.69
CA VAL A 57 -16.47 15.04 20.52
C VAL A 57 -16.42 13.52 20.33
N GLU A 58 -17.35 12.81 20.99
CA GLU A 58 -17.63 11.42 20.64
C GLU A 58 -18.20 11.44 19.24
N VAL A 59 -17.40 11.00 18.28
CA VAL A 59 -17.86 10.87 16.90
C VAL A 59 -18.83 9.70 16.83
N LEU A 60 -20.11 10.02 17.04
CA LEU A 60 -21.23 9.11 16.89
C LEU A 60 -21.35 8.72 15.41
N ASP A 61 -20.82 7.53 15.13
CA ASP A 61 -21.11 6.64 14.02
C ASP A 61 -21.18 7.29 12.60
N PHE A 62 -20.05 7.21 11.88
CA PHE A 62 -19.92 7.60 10.47
C PHE A 62 -20.84 6.85 9.50
N LYS A 63 -21.53 5.79 9.95
CA LYS A 63 -22.62 5.17 9.18
C LYS A 63 -23.67 6.19 8.76
N PHE A 64 -23.90 7.24 9.56
CA PHE A 64 -24.83 8.31 9.22
C PHE A 64 -24.44 9.04 7.93
N LEU A 65 -23.17 9.45 7.76
CA LEU A 65 -22.72 10.14 6.55
C LEU A 65 -22.81 9.24 5.31
N LYS A 66 -22.48 7.95 5.48
CA LYS A 66 -22.61 6.95 4.40
C LYS A 66 -24.07 6.74 3.99
N ASN A 67 -24.99 6.67 4.96
CA ASN A 67 -26.43 6.52 4.73
C ASN A 67 -27.07 7.77 4.09
N LEU A 68 -26.46 8.94 4.27
CA LEU A 68 -26.87 10.18 3.60
C LEU A 68 -26.26 10.39 2.21
N GLY A 69 -25.44 9.45 1.72
CA GLY A 69 -24.75 9.59 0.43
C GLY A 69 -23.72 10.71 0.39
N LEU A 70 -23.32 11.25 1.55
CA LEU A 70 -22.35 12.33 1.63
C LEU A 70 -20.93 11.78 1.47
N LYS A 71 -20.14 12.40 0.59
CA LYS A 71 -18.71 12.10 0.46
C LYS A 71 -18.01 12.42 1.78
N LYS A 72 -17.15 11.51 2.24
CA LYS A 72 -16.34 11.71 3.44
C LYS A 72 -15.50 12.98 3.28
N PRO A 73 -15.60 13.96 4.20
CA PRO A 73 -14.76 15.16 4.16
C PRO A 73 -13.27 14.85 4.18
N GLU A 74 -12.46 15.62 3.43
CA GLU A 74 -11.00 15.41 3.30
C GLU A 74 -10.24 15.58 4.64
N PHE A 75 -10.78 16.33 5.60
CA PHE A 75 -10.14 16.54 6.90
C PHE A 75 -10.22 15.32 7.84
N LEU A 76 -11.04 14.32 7.53
CA LEU A 76 -11.22 13.16 8.39
C LEU A 76 -10.09 12.14 8.20
N PRO A 77 -9.43 11.69 9.29
CA PRO A 77 -8.39 10.67 9.23
C PRO A 77 -8.86 9.39 8.52
N ASP A 78 -7.94 8.71 7.84
CA ASP A 78 -8.22 7.41 7.24
C ASP A 78 -8.17 6.29 8.30
N PHE A 79 -9.28 6.12 9.02
CA PHE A 79 -9.44 5.07 10.03
C PHE A 79 -9.27 3.64 9.49
N GLY A 80 -9.30 3.43 8.17
CA GLY A 80 -9.07 2.13 7.55
C GLY A 80 -7.60 1.85 7.22
N LYS A 81 -6.72 2.82 7.36
CA LYS A 81 -5.32 2.75 6.91
C LYS A 81 -4.56 1.58 7.51
N GLU A 82 -4.54 1.45 8.83
CA GLU A 82 -3.80 0.40 9.54
C GLU A 82 -4.31 -1.00 9.18
N LYS A 83 -5.64 -1.19 9.12
CA LYS A 83 -6.23 -2.48 8.71
C LYS A 83 -5.86 -2.85 7.29
N ARG A 84 -5.84 -1.88 6.36
CA ARG A 84 -5.39 -2.12 4.98
C ARG A 84 -3.91 -2.43 4.91
N GLN A 85 -3.08 -1.77 5.71
CA GLN A 85 -1.65 -2.03 5.75
C GLN A 85 -1.39 -3.49 6.17
N VAL A 86 -1.97 -3.93 7.29
CA VAL A 86 -1.84 -5.32 7.78
C VAL A 86 -2.32 -6.33 6.73
N MET A 87 -3.39 -6.02 6.02
CA MET A 87 -3.92 -6.86 4.94
C MET A 87 -2.97 -6.97 3.75
N LEU A 88 -2.44 -5.84 3.28
CA LEU A 88 -1.46 -5.80 2.19
C LEU A 88 -0.18 -6.54 2.61
N ASP A 89 0.28 -6.32 3.84
CA ASP A 89 1.43 -7.03 4.41
C ASP A 89 1.20 -8.54 4.42
N ARG A 90 0.04 -9.00 4.87
CA ARG A 90 -0.32 -10.43 4.85
C ARG A 90 -0.38 -10.99 3.42
N PHE A 91 -0.94 -10.24 2.47
CA PHE A 91 -1.04 -10.65 1.07
C PHE A 91 0.34 -10.86 0.42
N PHE A 92 1.28 -9.94 0.63
CA PHE A 92 2.61 -10.04 -0.01
C PHE A 92 3.57 -11.00 0.70
N THR A 93 3.25 -11.41 1.94
CA THR A 93 4.09 -12.33 2.73
C THR A 93 3.59 -13.77 2.77
N SER A 94 2.34 -14.04 2.38
CA SER A 94 1.71 -15.36 2.47
C SER A 94 1.34 -15.91 1.09
N TYR A 95 1.81 -17.11 0.76
CA TYR A 95 1.54 -17.77 -0.52
C TYR A 95 0.66 -19.01 -0.40
N ASP A 96 0.06 -19.24 0.77
CA ASP A 96 -0.87 -20.34 0.93
C ASP A 96 -2.23 -20.02 0.30
N LYS A 97 -2.85 -21.05 -0.29
CA LYS A 97 -4.08 -20.90 -1.04
C LYS A 97 -5.22 -20.31 -0.20
N ALA A 98 -5.35 -20.73 1.06
CA ALA A 98 -6.45 -20.30 1.93
C ALA A 98 -6.37 -18.80 2.23
N THR A 99 -5.19 -18.29 2.58
CA THR A 99 -4.98 -16.86 2.79
C THR A 99 -5.25 -16.05 1.52
N LEU A 100 -4.78 -16.51 0.36
CA LEU A 100 -5.05 -15.79 -0.90
C LEU A 100 -6.55 -15.81 -1.26
N GLU A 101 -7.25 -16.91 -1.00
CA GLU A 101 -8.71 -17.03 -1.20
C GLU A 101 -9.51 -16.11 -0.26
N GLU A 102 -9.05 -15.90 0.97
CA GLU A 102 -9.67 -14.98 1.94
C GLU A 102 -9.47 -13.52 1.54
N LEU A 103 -8.24 -13.16 1.16
CA LEU A 103 -7.83 -11.76 0.93
C LEU A 103 -8.30 -11.19 -0.41
N LEU A 104 -8.42 -12.02 -1.46
CA LEU A 104 -8.90 -11.60 -2.77
C LEU A 104 -10.43 -11.70 -2.84
N SER A 105 -11.08 -10.67 -3.36
CA SER A 105 -12.52 -10.74 -3.65
C SER A 105 -12.82 -11.76 -4.75
N ASP A 106 -14.03 -12.30 -4.80
CA ASP A 106 -14.39 -13.32 -5.80
C ASP A 106 -14.31 -12.81 -7.24
N ASN A 107 -14.49 -11.50 -7.43
CA ASN A 107 -14.36 -10.83 -8.72
C ASN A 107 -13.00 -10.12 -8.90
N ALA A 108 -12.00 -10.46 -8.07
CA ALA A 108 -10.72 -9.77 -8.10
C ALA A 108 -10.04 -9.87 -9.46
N GLN A 109 -9.49 -8.75 -9.92
CA GLN A 109 -8.74 -8.66 -11.18
C GLN A 109 -7.30 -8.25 -10.91
N ILE A 110 -6.36 -9.02 -11.46
CA ILE A 110 -4.94 -8.70 -11.42
C ILE A 110 -4.51 -8.41 -12.85
N VAL A 111 -4.16 -7.16 -13.13
CA VAL A 111 -3.80 -6.68 -14.46
C VAL A 111 -2.30 -6.47 -14.52
N GLU A 112 -1.62 -7.29 -15.32
CA GLU A 112 -0.22 -7.09 -15.67
C GLU A 112 -0.15 -6.17 -16.89
N GLN A 113 0.11 -4.88 -16.66
CA GLN A 113 0.26 -3.89 -17.73
C GLN A 113 1.64 -4.07 -18.36
N SER A 114 1.76 -5.04 -19.25
CA SER A 114 2.93 -5.25 -20.11
C SER A 114 2.57 -4.92 -21.58
N PRO A 115 3.52 -4.94 -22.53
CA PRO A 115 3.22 -4.77 -23.95
C PRO A 115 2.09 -5.69 -24.46
N LYS A 116 1.93 -6.86 -23.83
CA LYS A 116 0.72 -7.69 -23.89
C LYS A 116 0.03 -7.65 -22.54
N SER A 117 -0.87 -6.69 -22.36
CA SER A 117 -1.66 -6.61 -21.13
C SER A 117 -2.39 -7.92 -20.90
N ARG A 118 -2.25 -8.50 -19.71
CA ARG A 118 -2.95 -9.71 -19.30
C ARG A 118 -3.68 -9.48 -18.00
N THR A 119 -4.93 -9.89 -17.97
CA THR A 119 -5.74 -9.89 -16.76
C THR A 119 -5.89 -11.32 -16.26
N TYR A 120 -5.65 -11.51 -14.97
CA TYR A 120 -5.89 -12.75 -14.24
C TYR A 120 -7.10 -12.53 -13.33
N ASN A 121 -8.04 -13.47 -13.32
CA ASN A 121 -9.02 -13.53 -12.25
C ASN A 121 -8.40 -14.15 -10.98
N LYS A 122 -9.12 -14.10 -9.86
CA LYS A 122 -8.70 -14.69 -8.57
C LYS A 122 -8.17 -16.12 -8.69
N SER A 123 -8.93 -17.02 -9.33
CA SER A 123 -8.56 -18.43 -9.44
C SER A 123 -7.30 -18.65 -10.27
N GLU A 124 -7.16 -17.90 -11.36
CA GLU A 124 -5.99 -17.97 -12.23
C GLU A 124 -4.74 -17.46 -11.53
N TRP A 125 -4.84 -16.33 -10.82
CA TRP A 125 -3.74 -15.74 -10.08
C TRP A 125 -3.24 -16.66 -8.96
N ILE A 126 -4.16 -17.20 -8.16
CA ILE A 126 -3.83 -18.17 -7.11
C ILE A 126 -3.19 -19.41 -7.72
N ASN A 127 -3.74 -19.93 -8.82
CA ASN A 127 -3.16 -21.08 -9.51
C ASN A 127 -1.73 -20.79 -9.99
N VAL A 128 -1.49 -19.64 -10.61
CA VAL A 128 -0.15 -19.24 -11.07
C VAL A 128 0.86 -19.24 -9.91
N LEU A 129 0.52 -18.61 -8.78
CA LEU A 129 1.43 -18.56 -7.65
C LEU A 129 1.65 -19.93 -7.00
N THR A 130 0.56 -20.61 -6.64
CA THR A 130 0.60 -21.81 -5.80
C THR A 130 1.03 -23.07 -6.55
N ASN A 131 0.70 -23.19 -7.84
CA ASN A 131 0.99 -24.39 -8.64
C ASN A 131 2.17 -24.23 -9.59
N HIS A 132 2.62 -23.01 -9.88
CA HIS A 132 3.70 -22.76 -10.83
C HIS A 132 4.90 -22.02 -10.24
N VAL A 133 4.70 -20.86 -9.61
CA VAL A 133 5.81 -20.05 -9.10
C VAL A 133 6.44 -20.66 -7.84
N VAL A 134 5.65 -20.85 -6.77
CA VAL A 134 6.16 -21.37 -5.49
C VAL A 134 6.76 -22.78 -5.63
N PRO A 135 6.16 -23.72 -6.39
CA PRO A 135 6.79 -25.03 -6.60
C PRO A 135 8.08 -24.98 -7.41
N ALA A 136 8.27 -23.99 -8.28
CA ALA A 136 9.51 -23.79 -9.02
C ALA A 136 10.58 -23.09 -8.16
N ILE A 137 10.15 -22.19 -7.28
CA ILE A 137 11.00 -21.34 -6.46
C ILE A 137 10.51 -21.47 -5.01
N PRO A 138 10.92 -22.52 -4.27
CA PRO A 138 10.40 -22.79 -2.93
C PRO A 138 10.70 -21.69 -1.90
N ASP A 139 11.74 -20.89 -2.14
CA ASP A 139 12.14 -19.74 -1.32
C ASP A 139 11.67 -18.39 -1.90
N TYR A 140 10.67 -18.41 -2.80
CA TYR A 140 10.11 -17.21 -3.42
C TYR A 140 9.63 -16.20 -2.37
N LYS A 141 10.00 -14.94 -2.57
CA LYS A 141 9.59 -13.84 -1.68
C LYS A 141 9.31 -12.56 -2.46
N TRP A 142 8.28 -11.85 -2.03
CA TRP A 142 8.05 -10.44 -2.31
C TRP A 142 8.51 -9.63 -1.12
N CYS A 143 9.52 -8.81 -1.35
CA CYS A 143 9.76 -7.65 -0.50
C CYS A 143 8.77 -6.58 -0.95
N HIS A 144 8.03 -5.98 -0.03
CA HIS A 144 7.07 -4.93 -0.37
C HIS A 144 7.16 -3.76 0.58
N ALA A 145 6.73 -2.59 0.10
CA ALA A 145 6.61 -1.38 0.88
C ALA A 145 5.35 -0.63 0.46
N THR A 146 4.55 -0.24 1.45
CA THR A 146 3.38 0.59 1.24
C THR A 146 3.13 1.42 2.48
N ASP A 147 2.64 2.64 2.28
CA ASP A 147 2.08 3.44 3.38
C ASP A 147 0.58 3.18 3.54
N ALA A 148 -0.03 2.33 2.70
CA ALA A 148 -1.46 2.02 2.65
C ALA A 148 -2.39 3.24 2.49
N THR A 149 -1.87 4.39 2.08
CA THR A 149 -2.65 5.60 1.82
C THR A 149 -3.38 5.45 0.49
N LYS A 150 -4.68 5.79 0.48
CA LYS A 150 -5.48 5.78 -0.75
C LYS A 150 -5.29 7.06 -1.54
N ASP A 151 -5.16 6.94 -2.85
CA ASP A 151 -5.32 8.06 -3.78
C ASP A 151 -6.79 8.43 -3.99
N LYS A 152 -7.04 9.42 -4.86
CA LYS A 152 -8.40 9.91 -5.16
C LYS A 152 -9.28 8.86 -5.83
N ASP A 153 -8.67 7.87 -6.48
CA ASP A 153 -9.35 6.79 -7.20
C ASP A 153 -9.54 5.55 -6.29
N GLY A 154 -9.07 5.62 -5.04
CA GLY A 154 -9.22 4.59 -4.02
C GLY A 154 -8.12 3.53 -4.00
N TYR A 155 -7.03 3.74 -4.75
CA TYR A 155 -5.90 2.81 -4.82
C TYR A 155 -4.83 3.12 -3.79
N CYS A 156 -4.26 2.08 -3.21
CA CYS A 156 -3.01 2.15 -2.47
C CYS A 156 -1.84 1.88 -3.42
N LEU A 157 -0.76 2.67 -3.32
CA LEU A 157 0.48 2.36 -4.03
C LEU A 157 1.31 1.39 -3.19
N VAL A 158 1.77 0.30 -3.81
CA VAL A 158 2.66 -0.68 -3.21
C VAL A 158 3.87 -0.88 -4.12
N THR A 159 5.07 -0.69 -3.59
CA THR A 159 6.30 -1.07 -4.30
C THR A 159 6.65 -2.49 -3.91
N VAL A 160 6.93 -3.35 -4.89
CA VAL A 160 7.31 -4.75 -4.66
C VAL A 160 8.60 -5.12 -5.38
N GLN A 161 9.36 -6.05 -4.83
CA GLN A 161 10.51 -6.67 -5.46
C GLN A 161 10.45 -8.18 -5.23
N ALA A 162 10.53 -8.97 -6.30
CA ALA A 162 10.55 -10.42 -6.20
C ALA A 162 11.99 -10.94 -6.12
N THR A 163 12.21 -11.91 -5.23
CA THR A 163 13.49 -12.61 -5.07
C THR A 163 13.26 -14.11 -4.91
N GLY A 164 14.29 -14.91 -5.18
CA GLY A 164 14.26 -16.35 -4.90
C GLY A 164 15.35 -17.13 -5.64
N HIS A 165 15.28 -18.46 -5.53
CA HIS A 165 16.20 -19.42 -6.12
C HIS A 165 15.43 -20.54 -6.85
N HIS A 166 15.61 -20.62 -8.17
CA HIS A 166 14.95 -21.62 -9.01
C HIS A 166 15.59 -23.01 -8.83
N THR A 167 15.13 -23.73 -7.81
CA THR A 167 15.63 -25.03 -7.38
C THR A 167 14.57 -26.14 -7.44
N GLY A 168 13.29 -25.76 -7.56
CA GLY A 168 12.17 -26.66 -7.51
C GLY A 168 11.84 -27.28 -8.87
N LYS A 169 10.54 -27.32 -9.19
CA LYS A 169 10.04 -27.81 -10.47
C LYS A 169 10.36 -26.82 -11.60
N PRO A 170 10.36 -27.28 -12.86
CA PRO A 170 10.43 -26.36 -13.98
C PRO A 170 9.28 -25.33 -13.98
N LEU A 171 9.60 -24.08 -14.30
CA LEU A 171 8.64 -23.00 -14.37
C LEU A 171 7.87 -23.01 -15.70
N ARG A 172 6.54 -22.94 -15.62
CA ARG A 172 5.65 -22.68 -16.76
C ARG A 172 4.44 -21.90 -16.29
N ILE A 173 4.23 -20.70 -16.82
CA ILE A 173 3.03 -19.90 -16.54
C ILE A 173 1.92 -20.28 -17.51
N PRO A 174 0.77 -20.81 -17.04
CA PRO A 174 -0.36 -21.17 -17.88
C PRO A 174 -0.85 -20.00 -18.74
N GLY A 175 -1.24 -20.29 -19.98
CA GLY A 175 -1.72 -19.27 -20.92
C GLY A 175 -0.67 -18.27 -21.40
N SER A 176 0.60 -18.43 -21.02
CA SER A 176 1.70 -17.68 -21.64
C SER A 176 2.23 -18.42 -22.87
N GLU A 177 2.68 -17.64 -23.86
CA GLU A 177 3.42 -18.16 -25.03
C GLU A 177 4.89 -18.51 -24.66
N MET A 178 5.29 -18.24 -23.42
CA MET A 178 6.66 -18.48 -22.97
C MET A 178 6.92 -19.97 -22.79
N ALA A 179 8.03 -20.44 -23.38
CA ALA A 179 8.45 -21.83 -23.27
C ALA A 179 8.78 -22.19 -21.82
N LYS A 180 8.49 -23.43 -21.42
CA LYS A 180 8.87 -23.98 -20.11
C LYS A 180 10.36 -23.74 -19.85
N VAL A 181 10.69 -23.28 -18.63
CA VAL A 181 12.08 -23.08 -18.18
C VAL A 181 12.42 -24.21 -17.23
N ASP A 182 13.34 -25.08 -17.61
CA ASP A 182 13.86 -26.10 -16.71
C ASP A 182 14.64 -25.46 -15.56
N THR A 183 14.72 -26.19 -14.45
CA THR A 183 15.39 -25.77 -13.22
C THR A 183 16.80 -25.26 -13.51
N SER A 184 17.02 -23.97 -13.28
CA SER A 184 18.25 -23.29 -13.70
C SER A 184 19.26 -23.10 -12.58
N GLN A 185 18.89 -23.41 -11.32
CA GLN A 185 19.72 -23.23 -10.13
C GLN A 185 20.17 -21.78 -9.91
N LYS A 186 19.55 -20.82 -10.59
CA LYS A 186 19.89 -19.39 -10.48
C LYS A 186 19.13 -18.74 -9.33
N LYS A 187 19.84 -17.92 -8.57
CA LYS A 187 19.23 -16.91 -7.70
C LYS A 187 18.87 -15.69 -8.54
N PHE A 188 17.78 -15.04 -8.19
CA PHE A 188 17.35 -13.81 -8.85
C PHE A 188 16.86 -12.78 -7.85
N THR A 189 17.00 -11.53 -8.28
CA THR A 189 16.37 -10.36 -7.69
C THR A 189 15.85 -9.54 -8.85
N LEU A 190 14.53 -9.40 -8.97
CA LEU A 190 13.92 -8.62 -10.04
C LEU A 190 14.04 -7.12 -9.77
N GLN A 191 13.76 -6.32 -10.78
CA GLN A 191 13.58 -4.88 -10.58
C GLN A 191 12.34 -4.61 -9.72
N GLU A 192 12.37 -3.49 -8.98
CA GLU A 192 11.20 -3.03 -8.25
C GLU A 192 10.05 -2.72 -9.21
N ALA A 193 8.84 -3.11 -8.85
CA ALA A 193 7.63 -2.77 -9.57
C ALA A 193 6.68 -1.97 -8.69
N SER A 194 6.00 -1.00 -9.28
CA SER A 194 4.89 -0.29 -8.64
C SER A 194 3.58 -1.00 -8.94
N LEU A 195 2.80 -1.27 -7.89
CA LEU A 195 1.46 -1.83 -7.97
C LEU A 195 0.45 -0.80 -7.45
N LYS A 196 -0.64 -0.60 -8.19
CA LYS A 196 -1.82 0.07 -7.63
C LYS A 196 -2.80 -1.00 -7.15
N VAL A 197 -3.10 -1.01 -5.85
CA VAL A 197 -3.95 -2.02 -5.23
C VAL A 197 -5.22 -1.38 -4.69
N LYS A 198 -6.39 -1.85 -5.15
CA LYS A 198 -7.70 -1.38 -4.67
C LYS A 198 -8.22 -2.34 -3.59
N VAL A 199 -8.49 -1.79 -2.40
CA VAL A 199 -9.04 -2.54 -1.27
C VAL A 199 -10.40 -1.97 -0.87
N GLU A 200 -11.43 -2.82 -0.95
CA GLU A 200 -12.82 -2.49 -0.63
C GLU A 200 -13.43 -3.62 0.21
N ASP A 201 -14.25 -3.24 1.20
CA ASP A 201 -14.96 -4.17 2.08
C ASP A 201 -14.09 -5.26 2.71
N GLY A 202 -12.83 -4.93 2.98
CA GLY A 202 -11.90 -5.84 3.63
C GLY A 202 -11.26 -6.87 2.69
N GLN A 203 -11.36 -6.68 1.37
CA GLN A 203 -10.74 -7.56 0.37
C GLN A 203 -10.07 -6.74 -0.72
N ILE A 204 -9.09 -7.36 -1.38
CA ILE A 204 -8.43 -6.82 -2.57
C ILE A 204 -9.33 -7.09 -3.78
N GLN A 205 -9.76 -6.01 -4.44
CA GLN A 205 -10.61 -6.05 -5.63
C GLN A 205 -9.79 -5.99 -6.91
N GLU A 206 -8.70 -5.22 -6.90
CA GLU A 206 -7.95 -4.96 -8.12
C GLU A 206 -6.47 -4.75 -7.81
N ILE A 207 -5.60 -5.34 -8.62
CA ILE A 207 -4.15 -5.11 -8.59
C ILE A 207 -3.71 -4.75 -10.00
N ASN A 208 -3.27 -3.51 -10.19
CA ASN A 208 -2.70 -3.04 -11.45
C ASN A 208 -1.18 -3.01 -11.31
N MET A 209 -0.49 -3.91 -11.99
CA MET A 209 0.97 -3.94 -12.05
C MET A 209 1.44 -2.99 -13.14
N MET A 210 2.15 -1.93 -12.76
CA MET A 210 2.63 -0.92 -13.72
C MET A 210 3.78 -1.49 -14.57
N PRO A 211 3.89 -1.13 -15.87
CA PRO A 211 4.92 -1.63 -16.76
C PRO A 211 6.30 -1.26 -16.22
N THR A 212 7.11 -2.28 -15.86
CA THR A 212 8.47 -2.07 -15.40
C THR A 212 9.39 -3.11 -16.02
N LYS A 213 10.42 -2.65 -16.76
CA LYS A 213 11.37 -3.53 -17.43
C LYS A 213 12.15 -4.36 -16.39
N GLY A 214 12.20 -5.68 -16.58
CA GLY A 214 12.90 -6.58 -15.67
C GLY A 214 12.14 -6.93 -14.38
N ALA A 215 10.84 -6.59 -14.30
CA ALA A 215 9.93 -7.05 -13.26
C ALA A 215 8.81 -7.91 -13.88
N GLY A 216 7.87 -8.38 -13.04
CA GLY A 216 6.74 -9.21 -13.48
C GLY A 216 7.14 -10.61 -13.96
N PHE A 217 6.24 -11.29 -14.65
CA PHE A 217 6.52 -12.66 -15.11
C PHE A 217 7.56 -12.69 -16.22
N THR A 218 7.55 -11.73 -17.14
CA THR A 218 8.57 -11.64 -18.20
C THR A 218 9.97 -11.48 -17.61
N GLY A 219 10.15 -10.57 -16.65
CA GLY A 219 11.43 -10.41 -15.96
C GLY A 219 11.88 -11.66 -15.21
N LEU A 220 10.93 -12.39 -14.60
CA LEU A 220 11.22 -13.68 -13.99
C LEU A 220 11.77 -14.69 -15.01
N TYR A 221 11.12 -14.83 -16.16
CA TYR A 221 11.58 -15.75 -17.22
C TYR A 221 12.99 -15.43 -17.69
N GLU A 222 13.27 -14.17 -17.99
CA GLU A 222 14.60 -13.71 -18.42
C GLU A 222 15.66 -14.00 -17.36
N ALA A 223 15.36 -13.68 -16.09
CA ALA A 223 16.28 -13.93 -14.97
C ALA A 223 16.62 -15.42 -14.80
N LEU A 224 15.68 -16.30 -15.10
CA LEU A 224 15.87 -17.74 -15.03
C LEU A 224 16.54 -18.35 -16.28
N GLY A 225 16.80 -17.55 -17.32
CA GLY A 225 17.40 -17.99 -18.58
C GLY A 225 16.40 -18.48 -19.62
N GLY A 226 15.10 -18.22 -19.42
CA GLY A 226 14.06 -18.45 -20.41
C GLY A 226 14.18 -17.50 -21.60
N ARG A 227 13.67 -17.93 -22.75
CA ARG A 227 13.56 -17.08 -23.93
C ARG A 227 12.19 -16.43 -23.96
N VAL A 228 12.17 -15.10 -23.97
CA VAL A 228 10.97 -14.31 -24.26
C VAL A 228 10.89 -14.15 -25.78
N PRO A 229 9.75 -14.45 -26.43
CA PRO A 229 9.62 -14.28 -27.88
C PRO A 229 9.93 -12.84 -28.30
N SER A 230 10.81 -12.68 -29.30
CA SER A 230 11.38 -11.38 -29.74
C SER A 230 10.44 -10.48 -30.53
N ALA A 231 9.15 -10.80 -30.56
CA ALA A 231 8.16 -10.11 -31.37
C ALA A 231 7.08 -9.46 -30.51
N PHE A 232 7.45 -8.75 -29.44
CA PHE A 232 6.51 -7.99 -28.60
C PHE A 232 7.12 -6.71 -28.06
#